data_AF-A0A7Y1Y5B9-F1
#
_entry.id   AF-A0A7Y1Y5B9-F1
#
_cell.length_a   1.000
_cell.length_b   1.000
_cell.length_c   1.000
_cell.angle_alpha   90.00
_cell.angle_beta   90.00
_cell.angle_gamma   90.00
#
_symmetry.space_group_name_H-M   'P 1'
#
loop_
_entity.id
_entity.type
_entity.pdbx_description
1 polymer ?
#
loop_
_entity_poly.entity_id
_entity_poly.type
_entity_poly.pdbx_seq_one_letter_code
_entity_poly.pdbx_strand_id
1 'polypeptide(L)' 'MRVLLITGKGGVGKTTVASGLALLAAERGKRTLVCEVDSKGNLADFFEAAPTG' A
#
# COMPACT_ATOMS: atom_id res chain seq x y z
N MET A 1 -8.78 -4.01 14.01
CA MET A 1 -8.95 -3.11 12.85
C MET A 1 -8.95 -3.94 11.59
N ARG A 2 -9.99 -3.84 10.75
CA ARG A 2 -10.13 -4.66 9.52
C ARG A 2 -9.71 -3.92 8.24
N VAL A 3 -9.76 -2.59 8.24
CA VAL A 3 -9.42 -1.73 7.10
C VAL A 3 -8.71 -0.47 7.62
N LEU A 4 -7.67 -0.02 6.92
CA LEU A 4 -6.98 1.25 7.16
C LEU A 4 -6.93 2.05 5.86
N LEU A 5 -7.43 3.28 5.89
CA LEU A 5 -7.43 4.20 4.75
C LEU A 5 -6.35 5.26 4.97
N ILE A 6 -5.36 5.30 4.08
CA ILE A 6 -4.28 6.29 4.13
C ILE A 6 -4.61 7.40 3.12
N THR A 7 -4.87 8.60 3.64
CA THR A 7 -5.25 9.79 2.85
C THR A 7 -4.33 10.96 3.13
N GLY A 8 -4.42 12.01 2.31
CA GLY A 8 -3.55 13.19 2.33
C GLY A 8 -3.30 13.76 0.94
N LYS A 9 -2.72 14.97 0.89
CA LYS A 9 -2.40 15.69 -0.36
C LYS A 9 -1.49 14.87 -1.30
N GLY A 10 -1.39 15.27 -2.57
CA GLY A 10 -0.43 14.67 -3.50
C GLY A 10 1.01 14.79 -2.99
N GLY A 11 1.82 13.74 -3.18
CA GLY A 11 3.26 13.77 -2.82
C GLY A 11 3.61 13.63 -1.33
N VAL A 12 2.64 13.52 -0.41
CA VAL A 12 2.93 13.44 1.04
C VAL A 12 3.38 12.05 1.55
N GLY A 13 3.67 11.09 0.66
CA GLY A 13 4.16 9.76 1.05
C GLY A 13 3.10 8.71 1.42
N LYS A 14 1.84 8.87 0.97
CA LYS A 14 0.74 7.92 1.27
C LYS A 14 1.09 6.47 0.92
N THR A 15 1.61 6.24 -0.29
CA THR A 15 2.00 4.90 -0.76
C THR A 15 3.08 4.32 0.13
N THR A 16 4.11 5.09 0.46
CA THR A 16 5.19 4.67 1.37
C THR A 16 4.66 4.23 2.73
N VAL A 17 3.77 5.03 3.34
CA VAL A 17 3.17 4.70 4.64
C VAL A 17 2.26 3.48 4.55
N ALA A 18 1.41 3.39 3.51
CA ALA A 18 0.54 2.25 3.29
C ALA A 18 1.32 0.94 3.12
N SER A 19 2.39 0.96 2.31
CA SER A 19 3.27 -0.19 2.10
C SER A 19 3.99 -0.62 3.38
N GLY A 20 4.55 0.33 4.14
CA GLY A 20 5.24 0.04 5.40
C GLY A 20 4.31 -0.55 6.46
N LEU A 21 3.09 -0.03 6.57
CA LEU A 21 2.07 -0.58 7.48
C LEU A 21 1.60 -1.97 7.06
N ALA A 22 1.49 -2.22 5.74
CA ALA A 22 1.13 -3.51 5.22
C ALA A 22 2.22 -4.56 5.49
N LEU A 23 3.49 -4.20 5.25
CA LEU A 23 4.64 -5.05 5.55
C LEU A 23 4.69 -5.40 7.04
N LEU A 24 4.61 -4.39 7.92
CA LEU A 24 4.60 -4.60 9.37
C LEU A 24 3.43 -5.49 9.84
N ALA A 25 2.25 -5.36 9.22
CA ALA A 25 1.12 -6.21 9.54
C ALA A 25 1.35 -7.66 9.10
N ALA A 26 1.92 -7.87 7.90
CA ALA A 26 2.28 -9.17 7.38
C ALA A 26 3.37 -9.85 8.22
N GLU A 27 4.43 -9.13 8.60
CA GLU A 27 5.49 -9.62 9.50
C GLU A 27 4.96 -10.05 10.87
N ARG A 28 3.88 -9.43 11.33
CA ARG A 28 3.16 -9.80 12.56
C ARG A 28 2.17 -10.96 12.36
N GLY A 29 2.27 -11.71 11.27
CA GLY A 29 1.46 -12.89 10.98
C GLY A 29 0.03 -12.59 10.53
N LYS A 30 -0.29 -11.35 10.13
CA LYS A 30 -1.63 -11.01 9.65
C LYS A 30 -1.74 -11.25 8.15
N ARG A 31 -2.83 -11.90 7.73
CA ARG A 31 -3.22 -11.96 6.32
C ARG A 31 -3.60 -10.55 5.85
N THR A 32 -2.67 -9.89 5.17
CA THR A 32 -2.73 -8.46 4.86
C THR A 32 -2.88 -8.24 3.36
N LEU A 33 -3.74 -7.29 2.98
CA LEU A 33 -3.88 -6.78 1.62
C LEU A 33 -3.54 -5.28 1.63
N VAL A 34 -2.72 -4.85 0.69
CA VAL A 34 -2.48 -3.44 0.39
C VAL A 34 -2.93 -3.16 -1.04
N CYS A 35 -3.61 -2.05 -1.26
CA CYS A 35 -4.09 -1.64 -2.57
C CYS A 35 -4.12 -0.11 -2.66
N GLU A 36 -3.99 0.41 -3.88
CA GLU A 36 -4.30 1.78 -4.22
C GLU A 36 -5.61 1.83 -5.02
N VAL A 37 -6.36 2.93 -4.91
CA VAL A 37 -7.67 3.09 -5.56
C VAL A 37 -7.53 3.72 -6.95
N ASP A 38 -6.42 4.41 -7.21
CA ASP A 38 -6.12 4.97 -8.53
C ASP A 38 -5.22 4.04 -9.35
N SER A 39 -5.23 4.19 -10.67
CA SER A 39 -4.47 3.35 -11.60
C SER A 39 -3.05 3.86 -11.83
N LYS A 40 -2.43 4.51 -10.84
CA LYS A 40 -1.10 5.14 -11.02
C LYS A 40 0.05 4.15 -11.09
N GLY A 41 -0.09 2.97 -10.51
CA GLY A 41 0.95 1.94 -10.51
C GLY A 41 2.04 2.15 -9.45
N ASN A 42 1.95 3.19 -8.62
CA ASN A 42 3.00 3.51 -7.63
C ASN A 42 3.23 2.36 -6.65
N LEU A 43 2.15 1.64 -6.30
CA LEU A 43 2.24 0.51 -5.39
C LEU A 43 2.94 -0.69 -6.04
N ALA A 44 2.64 -0.98 -7.32
CA ALA A 44 3.30 -2.05 -8.06
C ALA A 44 4.79 -1.75 -8.23
N ASP A 45 5.13 -0.52 -8.61
CA ASP A 45 6.51 -0.05 -8.74
C ASP A 45 7.27 -0.17 -7.41
N PHE A 46 6.64 0.22 -6.28
CA PHE A 46 7.25 0.13 -4.96
C PHE A 46 7.63 -1.31 -4.56
N PHE A 47 6.83 -2.29 -4.97
CA PHE A 47 7.05 -3.70 -4.68
C PHE A 47 7.78 -4.45 -5.81
N GLU A 48 8.23 -3.75 -6.85
CA GLU A 48 8.80 -4.35 -8.07
C GLU A 48 7.91 -5.45 -8.66
N ALA A 49 6.59 -5.29 -8.49
CA ALA A 49 5.60 -6.22 -8.96
C ALA A 49 5.16 -5.87 -10.38
N ALA A 50 4.71 -6.89 -11.13
CA ALA A 50 4.07 -6.63 -12.41
C ALA A 50 2.85 -5.71 -12.22
N PRO A 51 2.58 -4.78 -13.17
CA PRO A 51 1.36 -3.98 -13.15
C PRO A 51 0.12 -4.87 -13.04
N THR A 52 -0.87 -4.39 -12.29
CA THR A 52 -2.18 -5.04 -12.20
C THR A 52 -3.11 -4.43 -13.25
N GLY A 53 -3.14 -5.01 -14.44
CA GLY A 53 -3.90 -4.51 -15.59
C GLY A 53 -3.27 -4.89 -16.91
#